data_AF-A0A7Y2ULD8-F1
#
_entry.id   AF-A0A7Y2ULD8-F1
#
_cell.length_a   1.000
_cell.length_b   1.000
_cell.length_c   1.000
_cell.angle_alpha   90.00
_cell.angle_beta   90.00
_cell.angle_gamma   90.00
#
_symmetry.space_group_name_H-M   'P 1'
#
loop_
_entity.id
_entity.type
_entity.pdbx_description
1 polymer ?
#
loop_
_entity_poly.entity_id
_entity_poly.type
_entity_poly.pdbx_seq_one_letter_code
_entity_poly.pdbx_strand_id
1 'polypeptide(L)'
;RHFGAVLGIDTDRLAAELVPGNEARPGPPVEAQHPPKTSRQSGLDGALRSIVGFMVKNPNHFERLLDYGIDAVLAGTAGEMICLQLKSLVREKKATTLDPEELFSELPPGEERALVASILTEVSLDDDADDNGSDTMLEDVLQWLNRQNLKLRSEELMRRIREAEEEQNGTLLKELLQEKMKVDGDLKNG
;
A
#
# COMPACT_ATOMS: atom_id res chain seq x y z
N ARG A 1 -7.99 28.19 -38.72
CA ARG A 1 -7.93 26.70 -38.72
C ARG A 1 -8.06 26.25 -37.26
N HIS A 2 -9.19 26.48 -36.58
CA HIS A 2 -10.43 25.68 -36.51
C HIS A 2 -10.22 24.23 -36.03
N PHE A 3 -10.03 24.05 -34.72
CA PHE A 3 -10.09 22.76 -34.00
C PHE A 3 -11.36 22.73 -33.13
N GLY A 4 -12.53 22.77 -33.76
CA GLY A 4 -13.84 22.73 -33.08
C GLY A 4 -14.89 21.84 -33.74
N ALA A 5 -14.56 21.16 -34.84
CA ALA A 5 -15.54 20.47 -35.68
C ALA A 5 -15.64 18.94 -35.46
N VAL A 6 -15.05 18.38 -34.40
CA VAL A 6 -15.02 16.91 -34.18
C VAL A 6 -15.95 16.44 -33.07
N LEU A 7 -16.50 17.31 -32.22
CA LEU A 7 -17.31 16.87 -31.07
C LEU A 7 -18.82 17.03 -31.21
N GLY A 8 -19.35 17.59 -32.30
CA GLY A 8 -20.81 17.61 -32.54
C GLY A 8 -21.63 18.25 -31.40
N ILE A 9 -21.04 19.21 -30.68
CA ILE A 9 -21.73 19.99 -29.66
C ILE A 9 -22.06 21.34 -30.28
N ASP A 10 -23.35 21.57 -30.56
CA ASP A 10 -23.88 22.87 -30.96
C ASP A 10 -23.67 23.88 -29.81
N THR A 11 -22.66 24.73 -29.97
CA THR A 11 -22.31 25.79 -29.00
C THR A 11 -23.38 26.86 -28.85
N ASP A 12 -24.33 26.94 -29.80
CA ASP A 12 -25.46 27.88 -29.74
C ASP A 12 -26.53 27.48 -28.71
N ARG A 13 -26.52 26.22 -28.22
CA ARG A 13 -27.45 25.78 -27.18
C ARG A 13 -26.99 26.16 -25.76
N LEU A 14 -25.69 26.32 -25.55
CA LEU A 14 -25.09 26.69 -24.25
C LEU A 14 -25.23 28.18 -23.91
N ALA A 15 -25.38 29.05 -24.92
CA ALA A 15 -25.57 30.48 -24.71
C ALA A 15 -27.01 30.87 -24.31
N ALA A 16 -27.99 29.97 -24.49
CA ALA A 16 -29.39 30.23 -24.19
C ALA A 16 -29.80 29.92 -22.73
N GLU A 17 -28.96 29.22 -21.95
CA GLU A 17 -29.23 28.88 -20.54
C GLU A 17 -28.60 29.86 -19.53
N LEU A 18 -27.85 30.86 -20.00
CA LEU A 18 -27.23 31.87 -19.14
C LEU A 18 -27.98 33.21 -19.26
N VAL A 19 -29.20 33.25 -18.74
CA VAL A 19 -29.84 34.52 -18.33
C VAL A 19 -30.00 34.52 -16.80
N PRO A 20 -29.47 35.54 -16.10
CA PRO A 20 -29.55 35.66 -14.66
C PRO A 20 -30.90 36.26 -14.24
N GLY A 21 -31.58 35.67 -13.25
CA GLY A 21 -32.76 36.31 -12.69
C GLY A 21 -33.72 35.42 -11.90
N ASN A 22 -33.43 35.33 -10.59
CA ASN A 22 -34.37 35.39 -9.47
C ASN A 22 -35.38 34.24 -9.19
N GLU A 23 -35.38 33.88 -7.90
CA GLU A 23 -36.41 33.17 -7.11
C GLU A 23 -36.51 31.64 -7.19
N ALA A 24 -35.68 30.96 -6.37
CA ALA A 24 -36.04 29.68 -5.78
C ALA A 24 -35.52 29.56 -4.34
N ARG A 25 -36.43 29.11 -3.46
CA ARG A 25 -36.39 29.03 -1.99
C ARG A 25 -35.12 28.38 -1.40
N PRO A 26 -34.76 28.68 -0.13
CA PRO A 26 -33.69 27.99 0.56
C PRO A 26 -34.13 26.55 0.88
N GLY A 27 -33.75 25.61 0.03
CA GLY A 27 -33.66 24.21 0.43
C GLY A 27 -32.49 24.05 1.41
N PRO A 28 -32.56 23.11 2.37
CA PRO A 28 -31.44 22.85 3.26
C PRO A 28 -30.21 22.44 2.44
N PRO A 29 -28.99 22.74 2.93
CA PRO A 29 -27.78 22.44 2.17
C PRO A 29 -27.74 20.94 1.88
N VAL A 30 -27.71 20.59 0.60
CA VAL A 30 -27.32 19.25 0.17
C VAL A 30 -25.84 19.16 0.48
N GLU A 31 -25.57 18.73 1.71
CA GLU A 31 -24.28 18.27 2.18
C GLU A 31 -23.78 17.29 1.11
N ALA A 32 -22.67 17.64 0.47
CA ALA A 32 -21.97 16.73 -0.43
C ALA A 32 -21.55 15.54 0.43
N GLN A 33 -22.40 14.50 0.44
CA GLN A 33 -22.08 13.22 1.00
C GLN A 33 -20.98 12.66 0.12
N HIS A 34 -19.73 12.99 0.45
CA HIS A 34 -18.61 12.17 0.08
C HIS A 34 -18.98 10.77 0.56
N PRO A 35 -19.15 9.77 -0.33
CA PRO A 35 -19.39 8.42 0.14
C PRO A 35 -18.20 8.10 1.04
N PRO A 36 -18.42 7.65 2.29
CA PRO A 36 -17.33 7.15 3.10
C PRO A 36 -16.74 5.99 2.30
N LYS A 37 -15.53 6.19 1.75
CA LYS A 37 -14.73 5.13 1.14
C LYS A 37 -14.31 4.19 2.27
N THR A 38 -15.26 3.40 2.74
CA THR A 38 -14.98 2.24 3.59
C THR A 38 -14.48 1.14 2.67
N SER A 39 -13.21 1.23 2.26
CA SER A 39 -12.48 0.10 1.71
C SER A 39 -12.25 -0.92 2.83
N ARG A 40 -13.32 -1.61 3.23
CA ARG A 40 -13.30 -2.70 4.22
C ARG A 40 -12.91 -4.06 3.58
N GLN A 41 -12.63 -4.10 2.28
CA GLN A 41 -12.49 -5.37 1.55
C GLN A 41 -11.05 -5.86 1.37
N SER A 42 -10.03 -5.00 1.46
CA SER A 42 -8.65 -5.41 1.13
C SER A 42 -7.84 -6.00 2.31
N GLY A 43 -8.37 -5.98 3.53
CA GLY A 43 -7.63 -6.39 4.74
C GLY A 43 -6.44 -5.47 5.09
N LEU A 44 -6.21 -4.42 4.32
CA LEU A 44 -5.12 -3.45 4.52
C LEU A 44 -5.57 -2.36 5.48
N ASP A 45 -4.83 -2.20 6.58
CA ASP A 45 -4.94 -1.01 7.42
C ASP A 45 -4.26 0.20 6.73
N GLY A 46 -4.34 1.38 7.36
CA GLY A 46 -3.76 2.60 6.79
C GLY A 46 -2.26 2.50 6.53
N ALA A 47 -1.50 1.83 7.41
CA ALA A 47 -0.05 1.70 7.28
C ALA A 47 0.32 0.72 6.17
N LEU A 48 -0.34 -0.45 6.13
CA LEU A 48 -0.16 -1.45 5.09
C LEU A 48 -0.55 -0.91 3.72
N ARG A 49 -1.63 -0.13 3.64
CA ARG A 49 -2.03 0.54 2.39
C ARG A 49 -0.95 1.52 1.92
N SER A 50 -0.36 2.32 2.82
CA SER A 50 0.74 3.23 2.46
C SER A 50 1.97 2.48 1.96
N ILE A 51 2.30 1.33 2.56
CA ILE A 51 3.45 0.52 2.14
C ILE A 51 3.20 -0.13 0.79
N VAL A 52 2.00 -0.67 0.56
CA VAL A 52 1.60 -1.16 -0.76
C VAL A 52 1.64 -0.02 -1.78
N GLY A 53 1.22 1.19 -1.39
CA GLY A 53 1.33 2.41 -2.18
C GLY A 53 2.77 2.70 -2.60
N PHE A 54 3.69 2.77 -1.63
CA PHE A 54 5.12 2.97 -1.86
C PHE A 54 5.71 1.89 -2.77
N MET A 55 5.39 0.63 -2.51
CA MET A 55 5.86 -0.53 -3.26
C MET A 55 5.42 -0.49 -4.74
N VAL A 56 4.19 -0.05 -4.99
CA VAL A 56 3.63 0.09 -6.34
C VAL A 56 4.24 1.29 -7.08
N LYS A 57 4.38 2.44 -6.40
CA LYS A 57 4.95 3.66 -7.00
C LYS A 57 6.46 3.56 -7.22
N ASN A 58 7.18 2.80 -6.39
CA ASN A 58 8.63 2.66 -6.43
C ASN A 58 9.07 1.18 -6.50
N PRO A 59 8.73 0.45 -7.58
CA PRO A 59 9.02 -0.98 -7.69
C PRO A 59 10.51 -1.30 -7.71
N ASN A 60 11.38 -0.33 -8.00
CA ASN A 60 12.83 -0.48 -7.97
C ASN A 60 13.39 -0.75 -6.57
N HIS A 61 12.68 -0.35 -5.50
CA HIS A 61 13.08 -0.65 -4.13
C HIS A 61 12.55 -1.98 -3.61
N PHE A 62 11.79 -2.72 -4.44
CA PHE A 62 11.09 -3.92 -4.00
C PHE A 62 12.02 -5.02 -3.47
N GLU A 63 13.20 -5.21 -4.06
CA GLU A 63 14.17 -6.19 -3.55
C GLU A 63 14.59 -5.87 -2.11
N ARG A 64 14.80 -4.59 -1.79
CA ARG A 64 15.14 -4.16 -0.43
C ARG A 64 13.97 -4.34 0.54
N LEU A 65 12.72 -4.15 0.08
CA LEU A 65 11.53 -4.45 0.89
C LEU A 65 11.41 -5.96 1.16
N LEU A 66 11.76 -6.82 0.20
CA LEU A 66 11.81 -8.28 0.36
C LEU A 66 12.87 -8.71 1.37
N ASP A 67 14.06 -8.12 1.34
CA ASP A 67 15.11 -8.40 2.33
C ASP A 67 14.68 -8.06 3.76
N TYR A 68 13.75 -7.12 3.90
CA TYR A 68 13.15 -6.72 5.17
C TYR A 68 11.80 -7.40 5.44
N GLY A 69 11.47 -8.49 4.74
CA GLY A 69 10.35 -9.37 5.07
C GLY A 69 8.96 -8.80 4.80
N ILE A 70 8.81 -7.95 3.78
CA ILE A 70 7.49 -7.42 3.37
C ILE A 70 6.48 -8.53 3.02
N ASP A 71 6.94 -9.69 2.56
CA ASP A 71 6.11 -10.84 2.23
C ASP A 71 5.40 -11.42 3.46
N ALA A 72 6.11 -11.57 4.58
CA ALA A 72 5.53 -12.03 5.84
C ALA A 72 4.50 -11.04 6.39
N VAL A 73 4.74 -9.74 6.22
CA VAL A 73 3.84 -8.68 6.71
C VAL A 73 2.57 -8.55 5.85
N LEU A 74 2.67 -8.77 4.55
CA LEU A 74 1.52 -8.71 3.64
C LEU A 74 0.73 -10.01 3.55
N ALA A 75 1.22 -11.12 4.12
CA ALA A 75 0.57 -12.41 4.08
C ALA A 75 -0.88 -12.35 4.58
N GLY A 76 -1.82 -12.92 3.81
CA GLY A 76 -3.25 -12.90 4.11
C GLY A 76 -3.96 -11.57 3.80
N THR A 77 -3.28 -10.60 3.20
CA THR A 77 -3.87 -9.33 2.75
C THR A 77 -3.93 -9.25 1.22
N ALA A 78 -4.69 -8.29 0.67
CA ALA A 78 -4.67 -8.02 -0.77
C ALA A 78 -3.27 -7.61 -1.30
N GLY A 79 -2.37 -7.14 -0.41
CA GLY A 79 -1.00 -6.82 -0.76
C GLY A 79 -0.12 -8.04 -1.07
N GLU A 80 -0.49 -9.23 -0.59
CA GLU A 80 0.26 -10.47 -0.83
C GLU A 80 0.35 -10.78 -2.32
N MET A 81 -0.77 -10.71 -3.03
CA MET A 81 -0.82 -11.01 -4.45
C MET A 81 -0.04 -9.97 -5.27
N ILE A 82 -0.07 -8.70 -4.87
CA ILE A 82 0.73 -7.64 -5.50
C ILE A 82 2.23 -7.93 -5.29
N CYS A 83 2.63 -8.30 -4.08
CA CYS A 83 4.02 -8.68 -3.75
C CYS A 83 4.49 -9.89 -4.58
N LEU A 84 3.65 -10.93 -4.69
CA LEU A 84 3.95 -12.10 -5.52
C LEU A 84 4.11 -11.75 -7.00
N GLN A 85 3.26 -10.85 -7.52
CA GLN A 85 3.36 -10.40 -8.91
C GLN A 85 4.66 -9.63 -9.16
N LEU A 86 5.01 -8.67 -8.29
CA LEU A 86 6.29 -7.95 -8.37
C LEU A 86 7.49 -8.91 -8.30
N LYS A 87 7.43 -9.93 -7.44
CA LYS A 87 8.47 -10.97 -7.33
C LYS A 87 8.59 -11.83 -8.59
N SER A 88 7.52 -12.00 -9.36
CA SER A 88 7.60 -12.63 -10.69
C SER A 88 8.31 -11.70 -11.67
N LEU A 89 7.90 -10.43 -11.72
CA LEU A 89 8.43 -9.44 -12.67
C LEU A 89 9.93 -9.18 -12.51
N VAL A 90 10.40 -9.00 -11.27
CA VAL A 90 11.83 -8.83 -10.98
C VAL A 90 12.64 -10.03 -11.50
N ARG A 91 12.14 -11.25 -11.26
CA ARG A 91 12.82 -12.49 -11.61
C ARG A 91 12.87 -12.73 -13.11
N GLU A 92 11.76 -12.46 -13.80
CA GLU A 92 11.62 -12.70 -15.23
C GLU A 92 12.41 -11.71 -16.07
N LYS A 93 12.33 -10.42 -15.73
CA LYS A 93 12.92 -9.38 -16.56
C LYS A 93 14.42 -9.21 -16.33
N LYS A 94 14.96 -9.63 -15.18
CA LYS A 94 16.33 -9.26 -14.74
C LYS A 94 16.62 -7.77 -14.95
N ALA A 95 15.58 -6.96 -14.96
CA ALA A 95 15.67 -5.58 -15.38
C ALA A 95 16.21 -4.77 -14.22
N THR A 96 17.14 -3.87 -14.52
CA THR A 96 17.70 -2.93 -13.53
C THR A 96 16.63 -1.98 -13.00
N THR A 97 15.54 -1.79 -13.75
CA THR A 97 14.43 -0.91 -13.40
C THR A 97 13.09 -1.52 -13.83
N LEU A 98 12.08 -1.44 -12.96
CA LEU A 98 10.68 -1.76 -13.25
C LEU A 98 9.87 -0.47 -13.34
N ASP A 99 8.93 -0.43 -14.27
CA ASP A 99 7.97 0.67 -14.39
C ASP A 99 6.68 0.29 -13.63
N PRO A 100 6.13 1.17 -12.76
CA PRO A 100 4.86 0.95 -12.07
C PRO A 100 3.70 0.50 -12.96
N GLU A 101 3.62 0.96 -14.21
CA GLU A 101 2.55 0.58 -15.14
C GLU A 101 2.66 -0.88 -15.63
N GLU A 102 3.87 -1.45 -15.61
CA GLU A 102 4.08 -2.86 -15.96
C GLU A 102 3.42 -3.79 -14.94
N LEU A 103 3.51 -3.44 -13.65
CA LEU A 103 2.81 -4.18 -12.60
C LEU A 103 1.30 -4.21 -12.85
N PHE A 104 0.72 -3.06 -13.21
CA PHE A 104 -0.71 -2.97 -13.51
C PHE A 104 -1.13 -3.83 -14.71
N SER A 105 -0.27 -3.88 -15.74
CA SER A 105 -0.54 -4.62 -16.97
C SER A 105 -0.55 -6.14 -16.76
N GLU A 106 0.28 -6.61 -15.83
CA GLU A 106 0.51 -8.03 -15.54
C GLU A 106 -0.44 -8.58 -14.48
N LEU A 107 -1.12 -7.71 -13.73
CA LEU A 107 -2.12 -8.14 -12.76
C LEU A 107 -3.39 -8.68 -13.44
N PRO A 108 -3.93 -9.83 -12.99
CA PRO A 108 -5.21 -10.33 -13.46
C PRO A 108 -6.34 -9.34 -13.10
N PRO A 109 -7.47 -9.38 -13.83
CA PRO A 109 -8.64 -8.58 -13.44
C PRO A 109 -9.11 -9.00 -12.04
N GLY A 110 -9.25 -8.04 -11.13
CA GLY A 110 -9.54 -8.31 -9.73
C GLY A 110 -9.43 -7.07 -8.85
N GLU A 111 -9.57 -7.29 -7.54
CA GLU A 111 -9.53 -6.23 -6.53
C GLU A 111 -8.12 -5.63 -6.40
N GLU A 112 -7.09 -6.45 -6.58
CA GLU A 112 -5.68 -6.06 -6.54
C GLU A 112 -5.33 -5.11 -7.68
N ARG A 113 -5.83 -5.41 -8.89
CA ARG A 113 -5.66 -4.55 -10.06
C ARG A 113 -6.38 -3.22 -9.88
N ALA A 114 -7.58 -3.23 -9.30
CA ALA A 114 -8.31 -2.01 -8.96
C ALA A 114 -7.57 -1.18 -7.88
N LEU A 115 -6.97 -1.85 -6.90
CA LEU A 115 -6.15 -1.22 -5.87
C LEU A 115 -4.91 -0.55 -6.49
N VAL A 116 -4.16 -1.26 -7.33
CA VAL A 116 -2.99 -0.70 -8.04
C VAL A 116 -3.41 0.47 -8.93
N ALA A 117 -4.50 0.36 -9.69
CA ALA A 117 -5.02 1.49 -10.46
C ALA A 117 -5.33 2.70 -9.58
N SER A 118 -5.94 2.49 -8.42
CA SER A 118 -6.25 3.57 -7.49
C SER A 118 -5.00 4.25 -6.94
N ILE A 119 -3.92 3.48 -6.73
CA ILE A 119 -2.64 3.99 -6.23
C ILE A 119 -1.90 4.79 -7.31
N LEU A 120 -1.85 4.27 -8.55
CA LEU A 120 -1.17 4.92 -9.67
C LEU A 120 -1.87 6.20 -10.12
N THR A 121 -3.19 6.30 -9.90
CA THR A 121 -3.97 7.50 -10.25
C THR A 121 -4.14 8.47 -9.09
N GLU A 122 -3.64 8.12 -7.89
CA GLU A 122 -3.65 9.00 -6.73
C GLU A 122 -2.55 10.05 -6.87
N VAL A 123 -2.96 11.21 -7.41
CA VAL A 123 -2.14 12.43 -7.47
C VAL A 123 -1.80 12.82 -6.04
N SER A 124 -0.57 12.53 -5.64
CA SER A 124 -0.04 12.99 -4.36
C SER A 124 0.61 14.35 -4.58
N LEU A 125 0.41 15.29 -3.67
CA LEU A 125 1.06 16.61 -3.74
C LEU A 125 2.60 16.51 -3.70
N ASP A 126 3.11 15.33 -3.33
CA ASP A 126 4.53 14.96 -3.25
C ASP A 126 5.03 14.15 -4.46
N ASP A 127 4.25 13.99 -5.55
CA ASP A 127 4.73 13.28 -6.76
C ASP A 127 5.89 14.02 -7.49
N ASP A 128 6.24 15.23 -7.05
CA ASP A 128 7.47 15.96 -7.43
C ASP A 128 8.67 15.61 -6.51
N ALA A 129 8.60 14.50 -5.75
CA ALA A 129 9.72 14.02 -4.97
C ALA A 129 10.84 13.53 -5.90
N ASP A 130 11.86 14.37 -6.04
CA ASP A 130 13.20 14.03 -6.50
C ASP A 130 13.65 12.67 -5.91
N ASP A 131 14.51 11.93 -6.62
CA ASP A 131 15.00 10.58 -6.26
C ASP A 131 15.40 10.45 -4.76
N ASN A 132 15.92 11.55 -4.20
CA ASN A 132 16.35 11.66 -2.79
C ASN A 132 15.19 11.61 -1.76
N GLY A 133 13.97 11.97 -2.13
CA GLY A 133 12.78 11.85 -1.29
C GLY A 133 12.32 10.40 -1.15
N SER A 134 12.44 9.62 -2.22
CA SER A 134 12.08 8.19 -2.24
C SER A 134 12.97 7.36 -1.31
N ASP A 135 14.26 7.69 -1.21
CA ASP A 135 15.22 7.01 -0.33
C ASP A 135 14.94 7.26 1.16
N THR A 136 14.56 8.48 1.54
CA THR A 136 14.18 8.76 2.94
C THR A 136 12.89 8.03 3.33
N MET A 137 11.91 8.01 2.41
CA MET A 137 10.67 7.28 2.60
C MET A 137 10.92 5.76 2.66
N LEU A 138 11.88 5.25 1.88
CA LEU A 138 12.31 3.86 1.93
C LEU A 138 12.86 3.53 3.31
N GLU A 139 13.76 4.35 3.87
CA GLU A 139 14.32 4.10 5.21
C GLU A 139 13.23 4.03 6.29
N ASP A 140 12.25 4.94 6.25
CA ASP A 140 11.11 4.93 7.17
C ASP A 140 10.28 3.64 7.03
N VAL A 141 10.00 3.21 5.79
CA VAL A 141 9.29 1.96 5.50
C VAL A 141 10.07 0.75 6.01
N LEU A 142 11.38 0.71 5.78
CA LEU A 142 12.23 -0.41 6.23
C LEU A 142 12.33 -0.48 7.75
N GLN A 143 12.43 0.67 8.44
CA GLN A 143 12.42 0.70 9.90
C GLN A 143 11.08 0.20 10.45
N TRP A 144 9.97 0.62 9.82
CA TRP A 144 8.65 0.12 10.18
C TRP A 144 8.52 -1.39 9.97
N LEU A 145 8.97 -1.91 8.82
CA LEU A 145 8.93 -3.34 8.50
C LEU A 145 9.75 -4.17 9.50
N ASN A 146 10.95 -3.70 9.83
CA ASN A 146 11.78 -4.35 10.84
C ASN A 146 11.06 -4.43 12.19
N ARG A 147 10.39 -3.35 12.63
CA ARG A 147 9.58 -3.37 13.86
C ARG A 147 8.43 -4.37 13.79
N GLN A 148 7.74 -4.49 12.65
CA GLN A 148 6.65 -5.47 12.52
C GLN A 148 7.17 -6.91 12.55
N ASN A 149 8.28 -7.20 11.87
CA ASN A 149 8.89 -8.53 11.92
C ASN A 149 9.35 -8.91 13.33
N LEU A 150 9.92 -7.97 14.08
CA LEU A 150 10.28 -8.21 15.47
C LEU A 150 9.05 -8.50 16.34
N LYS A 151 7.90 -7.84 16.10
CA LYS A 151 6.65 -8.15 16.79
C LYS A 151 6.14 -9.56 16.44
N LEU A 152 6.05 -9.90 15.16
CA LEU A 152 5.65 -11.23 14.70
C LEU A 152 6.54 -12.32 15.31
N ARG A 153 7.86 -12.09 15.32
CA ARG A 153 8.82 -13.00 15.95
C ARG A 153 8.61 -13.10 17.46
N SER A 154 8.34 -12.00 18.16
CA SER A 154 8.07 -12.02 19.61
C SER A 154 6.79 -12.79 19.94
N GLU A 155 5.74 -12.65 19.12
CA GLU A 155 4.49 -13.39 19.26
C GLU A 155 4.68 -14.89 19.02
N GLU A 156 5.41 -15.25 17.97
CA GLU A 156 5.76 -16.63 17.64
C GLU A 156 6.62 -17.28 18.73
N LEU A 157 7.62 -16.55 19.25
CA LEU A 157 8.42 -17.02 20.40
C LEU A 157 7.56 -17.25 21.62
N MET A 158 6.59 -16.38 21.91
CA MET A 158 5.65 -16.59 23.01
C MET A 158 4.77 -17.82 22.82
N ARG A 159 4.35 -18.12 21.59
CA ARG A 159 3.62 -19.35 21.28
C ARG A 159 4.48 -20.58 21.57
N ARG A 160 5.72 -20.60 21.06
CA ARG A 160 6.67 -21.71 21.26
C ARG A 160 7.08 -21.88 22.72
N ILE A 161 7.17 -20.79 23.49
CA ILE A 161 7.43 -20.84 24.93
C ILE A 161 6.32 -21.60 25.64
N ARG A 162 5.05 -21.28 25.37
CA ARG A 162 3.91 -21.97 25.97
C ARG A 162 3.91 -23.46 25.62
N GLU A 163 4.21 -23.80 24.37
CA GLU A 163 4.33 -25.21 23.94
C GLU A 163 5.46 -25.94 24.68
N ALA A 164 6.63 -25.32 24.82
CA ALA A 164 7.74 -25.91 25.57
C ALA A 164 7.44 -26.05 27.08
N GLU A 165 6.64 -25.15 27.66
CA GLU A 165 6.15 -25.27 29.04
C GLU A 165 5.18 -26.45 29.19
N GLU A 166 4.24 -26.61 28.26
CA GLU A 166 3.28 -27.73 28.23
C GLU A 166 3.99 -29.08 28.07
N GLU A 167 5.00 -29.14 27.21
CA GLU A 167 5.82 -30.34 26.98
C GLU A 167 6.87 -30.59 28.08
N GLN A 168 6.96 -29.70 29.08
CA GLN A 168 7.97 -29.74 30.16
C GLN A 168 9.42 -29.79 29.64
N ASN A 169 9.67 -29.21 28.46
CA ASN A 169 10.99 -29.17 27.85
C ASN A 169 11.81 -27.99 28.38
N GLY A 170 12.39 -28.17 29.57
CA GLY A 170 13.13 -27.11 30.27
C GLY A 170 14.34 -26.56 29.51
N THR A 171 14.99 -27.38 28.67
CA THR A 171 16.13 -26.94 27.84
C THR A 171 15.64 -25.98 26.75
N LEU A 172 14.64 -26.39 25.98
CA LEU A 172 14.06 -25.58 24.91
C LEU A 172 13.42 -24.30 25.46
N LEU A 173 12.75 -24.38 26.61
CA LEU A 173 12.15 -23.23 27.28
C LEU A 173 13.21 -22.15 27.59
N LYS A 174 14.36 -22.54 28.13
CA LYS A 174 15.44 -21.60 28.45
C LYS A 174 16.00 -20.93 27.19
N GLU A 175 16.18 -21.69 26.11
CA GLU A 175 16.65 -21.15 24.82
C GLU A 175 15.66 -20.13 24.25
N LEU A 176 14.37 -20.47 24.23
CA LEU A 176 13.32 -19.59 23.73
C LEU A 176 13.15 -18.32 24.56
N LEU A 177 13.28 -18.40 25.89
CA LEU A 177 13.24 -17.22 26.77
C LEU A 177 14.43 -16.27 26.53
N GLN A 178 15.63 -16.82 26.32
CA GLN A 178 16.80 -16.00 25.97
C GLN A 178 16.64 -15.32 24.61
N GLU A 179 16.09 -16.03 23.62
CA GLU A 179 15.78 -15.46 22.32
C GLU A 179 14.72 -14.36 22.42
N LYS A 180 13.66 -14.59 23.20
CA LYS A 180 12.62 -13.60 23.45
C LYS A 180 13.17 -12.33 24.08
N MET A 181 14.05 -12.44 25.07
CA MET A 181 14.67 -11.27 25.71
C MET A 181 15.48 -10.43 24.72
N LYS A 182 16.13 -11.05 23.74
CA LYS A 182 16.86 -10.32 22.69
C LYS A 182 15.90 -9.55 21.78
N VAL A 183 14.87 -10.24 21.25
CA VAL A 183 13.86 -9.62 20.38
C VAL A 183 13.12 -8.48 21.07
N ASP A 184 12.74 -8.67 22.34
CA ASP A 184 12.07 -7.62 23.12
C ASP A 184 13.02 -6.45 23.46
N GLY A 185 14.32 -6.69 23.53
CA GLY A 185 15.35 -5.65 23.63
C GLY A 185 15.47 -4.84 22.34
N ASP A 186 15.51 -5.51 21.19
CA ASP A 186 15.57 -4.89 19.88
C ASP A 186 14.31 -4.05 19.59
N LEU A 187 13.13 -4.52 20.03
CA LEU A 187 11.87 -3.77 19.93
C LEU A 187 11.85 -2.46 20.73
N LYS A 188 12.62 -2.38 21.83
CA LYS A 188 12.71 -1.18 22.67
C LYS A 188 13.72 -0.16 22.15
N ASN A 189 14.73 -0.63 21.42
CA ASN A 189 15.86 0.18 20.96
C ASN A 189 15.72 0.62 19.49
N GLY A 190 14.93 -0.09 18.69
CA GLY A 190 14.62 0.26 17.30
C GLY A 190 13.44 1.20 17.18
#